data_AF-A0A948S3G7-F1
#
_entry.id   AF-A0A948S3G7-F1
#
_cell.length_a   1.000
_cell.length_b   1.000
_cell.length_c   1.000
_cell.angle_alpha   90.00
_cell.angle_beta   90.00
_cell.angle_gamma   90.00
#
_symmetry.space_group_name_H-M   'P 1'
#
loop_
_entity.id
_entity.type
_entity.pdbx_description
1 polymer ?
#
loop_
_entity_poly.entity_id
_entity_poly.type
_entity_poly.pdbx_seq_one_letter_code
_entity_poly.pdbx_strand_id
1 'polypeptide(L)'
;MLTSLINNVQAQASFNGQDFSGVYTCTGEDSHEGQYKGSVSMKLLPQHSTGEYAAYTFELSVPGYGKYPGHAAGYKNNLAIYFAHTQHSKNQDFGTGIATFTQNPKGKWSFHKYYYEPMFKGGNHGFETCTQN
;
A
#
# COMPACT_ATOMS: atom_id res chain seq x y z
N MET A 1 -54.00 0.66 0.31
CA MET A 1 -52.92 -0.35 0.20
C MET A 1 -51.61 0.36 0.44
N LEU A 2 -50.94 0.13 1.58
CA LEU A 2 -49.58 0.59 1.83
C LEU A 2 -48.66 -0.63 1.67
N THR A 3 -47.91 -0.70 0.58
CA THR A 3 -46.82 -1.67 0.40
C THR A 3 -45.59 -1.16 1.13
N SER A 4 -45.25 -1.82 2.24
CA SER A 4 -44.03 -1.59 3.00
C SER A 4 -42.83 -2.06 2.18
N LEU A 5 -41.91 -1.15 1.84
CA LEU A 5 -40.64 -1.48 1.21
C LEU A 5 -39.69 -2.01 2.30
N ILE A 6 -39.47 -3.31 2.32
CA ILE A 6 -38.47 -3.95 3.17
C ILE A 6 -37.11 -3.68 2.54
N ASN A 7 -36.34 -2.76 3.12
CA ASN A 7 -34.94 -2.57 2.78
C ASN A 7 -34.14 -3.78 3.30
N ASN A 8 -33.86 -4.75 2.43
CA ASN A 8 -32.87 -5.78 2.69
C ASN A 8 -31.47 -5.14 2.64
N VAL A 9 -30.96 -4.74 3.81
CA VAL A 9 -29.55 -4.38 3.97
C VAL A 9 -28.76 -5.69 3.90
N GLN A 10 -28.26 -6.03 2.72
CA GLN A 10 -27.39 -7.20 2.55
C GLN A 10 -26.09 -6.92 3.30
N ALA A 11 -25.81 -7.70 4.35
CA ALA A 11 -24.58 -7.59 5.11
C ALA A 11 -23.37 -7.74 4.16
N GLN A 12 -22.45 -6.78 4.21
CA GLN A 12 -21.22 -6.80 3.43
C GLN A 12 -20.46 -8.09 3.78
N ALA A 13 -20.02 -8.83 2.76
CA ALA A 13 -19.37 -10.12 2.96
C ALA A 13 -18.10 -9.93 3.80
N SER A 14 -17.90 -10.79 4.80
CA SER A 14 -16.65 -10.79 5.58
C SER A 14 -15.45 -10.95 4.64
N PHE A 15 -14.34 -10.29 4.98
CA PHE A 15 -13.08 -10.46 4.27
C PHE A 15 -12.61 -11.93 4.32
N ASN A 16 -12.25 -12.48 3.16
CA ASN A 16 -11.74 -13.84 2.99
C ASN A 16 -10.53 -13.90 2.04
N GLY A 17 -9.97 -12.75 1.68
CA GLY A 17 -8.75 -12.65 0.89
C GLY A 17 -7.47 -12.90 1.70
N GLN A 18 -6.34 -12.78 1.01
CA GLN A 18 -5.03 -12.91 1.62
C GLN A 18 -4.70 -11.66 2.46
N ASP A 19 -4.24 -11.87 3.70
CA ASP A 19 -3.72 -10.80 4.54
C ASP A 19 -2.20 -10.60 4.31
N PHE A 20 -1.80 -9.40 3.89
CA PHE A 20 -0.41 -8.97 3.73
C PHE A 20 0.10 -8.06 4.86
N SER A 21 -0.61 -7.98 5.99
CA SER A 21 -0.16 -7.23 7.16
C SER A 21 1.24 -7.66 7.60
N GLY A 22 2.04 -6.69 8.05
CA GLY A 22 3.39 -6.97 8.55
C GLY A 22 4.34 -5.79 8.42
N VAL A 23 5.60 -6.06 8.75
CA VAL A 23 6.72 -5.14 8.56
C VAL A 23 7.68 -5.77 7.55
N TYR A 24 8.11 -4.97 6.60
CA TYR A 24 8.94 -5.39 5.47
C TYR A 24 10.21 -4.56 5.43
N THR A 25 11.32 -5.23 5.15
CA THR A 25 12.60 -4.58 4.83
C THR A 25 12.67 -4.36 3.31
N CYS A 26 13.01 -3.15 2.90
CA CYS A 26 12.93 -2.71 1.50
C CYS A 26 14.28 -2.20 0.97
N THR A 27 14.50 -2.47 -0.32
CA THR A 27 15.48 -1.79 -1.17
C THR A 27 14.75 -1.13 -2.32
N GLY A 28 15.04 0.13 -2.59
CA GLY A 28 14.45 0.88 -3.68
C GLY A 28 15.49 1.52 -4.60
N GLU A 29 15.04 1.86 -5.81
CA GLU A 29 15.77 2.62 -6.82
C GLU A 29 14.85 3.75 -7.29
N ASP A 30 15.24 4.98 -6.97
CA ASP A 30 14.52 6.20 -7.31
C ASP A 30 15.17 6.89 -8.51
N SER A 31 14.37 7.40 -9.45
CA SER A 31 14.92 8.01 -10.67
C SER A 31 15.69 9.33 -10.43
N HIS A 32 15.47 10.00 -9.30
CA HIS A 32 16.16 11.24 -8.93
C HIS A 32 17.15 11.08 -7.77
N GLU A 33 16.89 10.17 -6.82
CA GLU A 33 17.70 9.97 -5.62
C GLU A 33 18.58 8.71 -5.66
N GLY A 34 18.37 7.82 -6.65
CA GLY A 34 19.09 6.56 -6.79
C GLY A 34 18.70 5.52 -5.75
N GLN A 35 19.67 4.69 -5.34
CA GLN A 35 19.42 3.58 -4.42
C GLN A 35 19.14 4.03 -2.99
N TYR A 36 18.11 3.44 -2.38
CA TYR A 36 17.81 3.63 -0.97
C TYR A 36 17.39 2.33 -0.27
N LYS A 37 17.40 2.38 1.07
CA LYS A 37 16.85 1.35 1.94
C LYS A 37 15.72 1.93 2.76
N GLY A 38 14.73 1.12 3.07
CA GLY A 38 13.61 1.54 3.89
C GLY A 38 12.92 0.38 4.60
N SER A 39 11.86 0.71 5.31
CA SER A 39 10.93 -0.26 5.87
C SER A 39 9.49 0.14 5.57
N VAL A 40 8.66 -0.84 5.26
CA VAL A 40 7.22 -0.66 5.07
C VAL A 40 6.48 -1.35 6.20
N SER A 41 5.49 -0.69 6.78
CA SER A 41 4.52 -1.30 7.68
C SER A 41 3.12 -1.23 7.09
N MET A 42 2.40 -2.34 7.16
CA MET A 42 1.02 -2.44 6.70
C MET A 42 0.16 -3.18 7.72
N LYS A 43 -1.09 -2.75 7.83
CA LYS A 43 -2.09 -3.40 8.68
C LYS A 43 -3.44 -3.41 7.96
N LEU A 44 -4.03 -4.60 7.85
CA LEU A 44 -5.37 -4.79 7.31
C LEU A 44 -6.38 -3.99 8.14
N LEU A 45 -7.38 -3.44 7.45
CA LEU A 45 -8.54 -2.79 8.02
C LEU A 45 -9.77 -3.67 7.73
N PRO A 46 -10.09 -4.66 8.60
CA PRO A 46 -11.16 -5.62 8.34
C PRO A 46 -12.53 -4.94 8.15
N GLN A 47 -12.76 -3.82 8.86
CA GLN A 47 -14.01 -3.05 8.74
C GLN A 47 -14.20 -2.34 7.39
N HIS A 48 -13.15 -2.27 6.57
CA HIS A 48 -13.17 -1.72 5.22
C HIS A 48 -12.79 -2.75 4.15
N SER A 49 -12.77 -4.04 4.52
CA SER A 49 -12.39 -5.14 3.66
C SER A 49 -13.58 -6.08 3.46
N THR A 50 -13.74 -6.65 2.27
CA THR A 50 -14.90 -7.48 1.92
C THR A 50 -14.56 -8.48 0.82
N GLY A 51 -14.94 -9.75 0.99
CA GLY A 51 -14.53 -10.81 0.08
C GLY A 51 -13.01 -10.79 -0.13
N GLU A 52 -12.57 -10.73 -1.39
CA GLU A 52 -11.15 -10.65 -1.76
C GLU A 52 -10.58 -9.23 -1.82
N TYR A 53 -11.40 -8.20 -1.58
CA TYR A 53 -10.96 -6.81 -1.57
C TYR A 53 -10.50 -6.42 -0.17
N ALA A 54 -9.27 -5.92 -0.09
CA ALA A 54 -8.62 -5.55 1.16
C ALA A 54 -8.34 -4.04 1.22
N ALA A 55 -8.45 -3.46 2.41
CA ALA A 55 -7.97 -2.12 2.70
C ALA A 55 -6.86 -2.18 3.76
N TYR A 56 -5.80 -1.40 3.57
CA TYR A 56 -4.66 -1.37 4.49
C TYR A 56 -4.29 0.05 4.90
N THR A 57 -3.81 0.21 6.14
CA THR A 57 -2.90 1.31 6.45
C THR A 57 -1.55 1.04 5.78
N PHE A 58 -0.81 2.11 5.46
CA PHE A 58 0.53 2.01 4.91
C PHE A 58 1.43 3.08 5.52
N GLU A 59 2.67 2.73 5.89
CA GLU A 59 3.73 3.70 6.16
C GLU A 59 5.05 3.16 5.61
N LEU A 60 5.70 3.94 4.74
CA LEU A 60 7.10 3.76 4.37
C LEU A 60 7.97 4.66 5.25
N SER A 61 9.05 4.13 5.79
CA SER A 61 10.10 4.87 6.50
C SER A 61 11.44 4.69 5.79
N VAL A 62 12.08 5.79 5.42
CA VAL A 62 13.38 5.81 4.74
C VAL A 62 14.38 6.57 5.63
N PRO A 63 15.40 5.90 6.20
CA PRO A 63 16.41 6.57 7.01
C PRO A 63 17.07 7.73 6.25
N GLY A 64 17.14 8.91 6.89
CA GLY A 64 17.70 10.12 6.29
C GLY A 64 16.70 10.94 5.45
N TYR A 65 15.64 10.33 4.93
CA TYR A 65 14.64 11.02 4.10
C TYR A 65 13.32 11.29 4.85
N GLY A 66 12.90 10.37 5.73
CA GLY A 66 11.74 10.58 6.58
C GLY A 66 10.67 9.50 6.42
N LYS A 67 9.41 9.90 6.63
CA LYS A 67 8.25 9.00 6.67
C LYS A 67 7.21 9.40 5.64
N TYR A 68 6.57 8.37 5.08
CA TYR A 68 5.57 8.45 4.05
C TYR A 68 4.33 7.67 4.47
N PRO A 69 3.47 8.22 5.35
CA PRO A 69 2.17 7.63 5.65
C PRO A 69 1.28 7.56 4.40
N GLY A 70 0.34 6.62 4.40
CA GLY A 70 -0.49 6.32 3.26
C GLY A 70 -1.58 5.29 3.54
N HIS A 71 -2.13 4.74 2.47
CA HIS A 71 -3.12 3.67 2.52
C HIS A 71 -3.08 2.84 1.24
N ALA A 72 -3.66 1.65 1.27
CA ALA A 72 -3.74 0.78 0.10
C ALA A 72 -5.11 0.13 -0.05
N ALA A 73 -5.50 -0.10 -1.31
CA ALA A 73 -6.60 -0.95 -1.70
C ALA A 73 -6.05 -2.15 -2.46
N GLY A 74 -6.48 -3.36 -2.10
CA GLY A 74 -5.97 -4.61 -2.62
C GLY A 74 -7.04 -5.47 -3.27
N TYR A 75 -6.64 -6.22 -4.28
CA TYR A 75 -7.41 -7.33 -4.85
C TYR A 75 -6.46 -8.48 -5.22
N LYS A 76 -6.75 -9.68 -4.71
CA LYS A 76 -5.85 -10.85 -4.81
C LYS A 76 -4.45 -10.48 -4.31
N ASN A 77 -3.44 -10.57 -5.17
CA ASN A 77 -2.04 -10.33 -4.82
C ASN A 77 -1.55 -8.93 -5.20
N ASN A 78 -2.44 -8.01 -5.59
CA ASN A 78 -2.07 -6.67 -6.03
C ASN A 78 -2.63 -5.61 -5.10
N LEU A 79 -1.79 -4.64 -4.73
CA LEU A 79 -2.17 -3.46 -3.95
C LEU A 79 -1.91 -2.19 -4.77
N ALA A 80 -2.91 -1.32 -4.87
CA ALA A 80 -2.73 0.07 -5.24
C ALA A 80 -2.51 0.88 -3.97
N ILE A 81 -1.46 1.70 -3.93
CA ILE A 81 -0.93 2.32 -2.71
C ILE A 81 -0.80 3.82 -2.94
N TYR A 82 -1.42 4.63 -2.09
CA TYR A 82 -1.09 6.04 -1.96
C TYR A 82 -0.09 6.23 -0.82
N PHE A 83 0.90 7.09 -1.00
CA PHE A 83 1.86 7.46 0.03
C PHE A 83 2.28 8.93 -0.13
N ALA A 84 2.54 9.61 0.99
CA ALA A 84 2.93 11.01 0.98
C ALA A 84 3.91 11.30 2.11
N HIS A 85 5.01 11.99 1.81
CA HIS A 85 5.96 12.44 2.81
C HIS A 85 5.24 13.27 3.89
N THR A 86 5.65 13.18 5.15
CA THR A 86 5.07 14.00 6.23
C THR A 86 5.17 15.51 5.99
N GLN A 87 6.07 15.95 5.13
CA GLN A 87 6.24 17.35 4.71
C GLN A 87 5.78 17.61 3.26
N HIS A 88 4.99 16.72 2.66
CA HIS A 88 4.55 16.80 1.24
C HIS A 88 3.93 18.15 0.84
N SER A 89 3.32 18.89 1.78
CA SER A 89 2.81 20.24 1.52
C SER A 89 3.90 21.25 1.12
N LYS A 90 5.16 20.97 1.44
CA LYS A 90 6.31 21.82 1.11
C LYS A 90 7.09 21.32 -0.11
N ASN A 91 7.29 20.01 -0.22
CA ASN A 91 8.15 19.40 -1.24
C ASN A 91 7.38 18.65 -2.33
N GLN A 92 6.04 18.63 -2.28
CA GLN A 92 5.16 17.96 -3.25
C GLN A 92 5.50 16.48 -3.43
N ASP A 93 5.97 15.87 -2.35
CA ASP A 93 6.55 14.54 -2.30
C ASP A 93 5.49 13.53 -1.87
N PHE A 94 4.76 13.03 -2.86
CA PHE A 94 3.73 12.03 -2.70
C PHE A 94 3.49 11.34 -4.03
N GLY A 95 2.97 10.12 -3.97
CA GLY A 95 2.80 9.29 -5.15
C GLY A 95 1.75 8.20 -5.01
N THR A 96 1.58 7.51 -6.13
CA THR A 96 0.80 6.28 -6.22
C THR A 96 1.70 5.15 -6.65
N GLY A 97 1.57 3.99 -6.04
CA GLY A 97 2.25 2.77 -6.42
C GLY A 97 1.31 1.62 -6.70
N ILE A 98 1.79 0.67 -7.48
CA ILE A 98 1.19 -0.65 -7.65
C ILE A 98 2.19 -1.69 -7.19
N ALA A 99 1.79 -2.55 -6.26
CA ALA A 99 2.62 -3.61 -5.70
C ALA A 99 2.02 -4.99 -6.00
N THR A 100 2.86 -5.94 -6.38
CA THR A 100 2.47 -7.35 -6.58
C THR A 100 3.20 -8.22 -5.57
N PHE A 101 2.42 -9.02 -4.83
CA PHE A 101 2.89 -9.88 -3.75
C PHE A 101 3.15 -11.32 -4.22
N THR A 102 4.26 -11.88 -3.78
CA THR A 102 4.63 -13.28 -3.94
C THR A 102 5.18 -13.84 -2.64
N GLN A 103 5.01 -15.14 -2.39
CA GLN A 103 5.71 -15.81 -1.31
C GLN A 103 7.08 -16.26 -1.79
N ASN A 104 8.11 -16.01 -0.99
CA ASN A 104 9.43 -16.57 -1.23
C ASN A 104 9.50 -18.05 -0.77
N PRO A 105 10.55 -18.81 -1.12
CA PRO A 105 10.70 -20.21 -0.73
C PRO A 105 10.71 -20.48 0.79
N LYS A 106 10.89 -19.43 1.62
CA LYS A 106 10.85 -19.51 3.09
C LYS A 106 9.45 -19.19 3.65
N GLY A 107 8.44 -19.07 2.79
CA GLY A 107 7.05 -18.77 3.16
C GLY A 107 6.78 -17.33 3.55
N LYS A 108 7.78 -16.44 3.44
CA LYS A 108 7.63 -15.01 3.75
C LYS A 108 7.08 -14.26 2.55
N TRP A 109 6.20 -13.29 2.79
CA TRP A 109 5.72 -12.41 1.74
C TRP A 109 6.83 -11.47 1.27
N SER A 110 6.88 -11.28 -0.04
CA SER A 110 7.68 -10.28 -0.71
C SER A 110 6.78 -9.52 -1.68
N PHE A 111 7.04 -8.23 -1.90
CA PHE A 111 6.38 -7.49 -2.95
C PHE A 111 7.37 -6.70 -3.77
N HIS A 112 7.04 -6.54 -5.04
CA HIS A 112 7.67 -5.60 -5.95
C HIS A 112 6.68 -4.48 -6.25
N LYS A 113 7.10 -3.23 -6.04
CA LYS A 113 6.28 -2.03 -6.24
C LYS A 113 6.90 -1.15 -7.32
N TYR A 114 6.10 -0.70 -8.27
CA TYR A 114 6.40 0.47 -9.08
C TYR A 114 5.62 1.67 -8.52
N TYR A 115 6.21 2.86 -8.51
CA TYR A 115 5.52 4.09 -8.12
C TYR A 115 5.78 5.27 -9.04
N TYR A 116 4.86 6.22 -9.01
CA TYR A 116 4.95 7.50 -9.68
C TYR A 116 4.55 8.63 -8.73
N GLU A 117 5.37 9.67 -8.67
CA GLU A 117 5.20 10.88 -7.87
C GLU A 117 5.07 12.08 -8.82
N PRO A 118 3.85 12.55 -9.12
CA PRO A 118 3.62 13.45 -10.23
C PRO A 118 4.25 14.85 -10.05
N MET A 119 4.51 15.28 -8.82
CA MET A 119 4.93 16.64 -8.53
C MET A 119 6.31 16.74 -7.86
N PHE A 120 6.88 15.63 -7.40
CA PHE A 120 8.21 15.64 -6.81
C PHE A 120 9.25 15.97 -7.88
N LYS A 121 9.94 17.11 -7.73
CA LYS A 121 10.95 17.62 -8.68
C LYS A 121 10.48 17.69 -10.15
N GLY A 122 9.19 17.90 -10.39
CA GLY A 122 8.61 17.94 -11.74
C GLY A 122 8.18 16.58 -12.31
N GLY A 123 8.19 15.54 -11.47
CA GLY A 123 7.76 14.18 -11.81
C GLY A 123 8.87 13.19 -11.49
N ASN A 124 8.57 12.18 -10.67
CA ASN A 124 9.52 11.16 -10.25
C ASN A 124 8.87 9.77 -10.26
N HIS A 125 9.68 8.73 -10.31
CA HIS A 125 9.24 7.34 -10.27
C HIS A 125 10.36 6.44 -9.76
N GLY A 126 10.00 5.23 -9.39
CA GLY A 126 10.98 4.25 -8.95
C GLY A 126 10.37 2.89 -8.69
N PHE A 127 11.22 2.00 -8.20
CA PHE A 127 10.86 0.64 -7.84
C PHE A 127 11.26 0.35 -6.40
N GLU A 128 10.48 -0.50 -5.73
CA GLU A 128 10.84 -1.08 -4.43
C GLU A 128 10.68 -2.59 -4.46
N THR A 129 11.62 -3.29 -3.84
CA THR A 129 11.46 -4.70 -3.48
C THR A 129 11.53 -4.82 -1.97
N CYS A 130 10.50 -5.42 -1.38
CA CYS A 130 10.33 -5.48 0.06
C CYS A 130 10.04 -6.92 0.49
N THR A 131 10.71 -7.40 1.53
CA THR A 131 10.51 -8.76 2.09
C THR A 131 10.12 -8.68 3.55
N GLN A 132 9.14 -9.48 3.95
CA GLN A 132 8.61 -9.53 5.31
C GLN A 132 9.68 -9.98 6.31
N ASN A 133 9.71 -9.30 7.46
CA ASN A 133 10.64 -9.57 8.56
C ASN A 133 10.37 -10.92 9.23
#